data_AF-A0AAN8Y5I1-F1
#
_entry.id   AF-A0AAN8Y5I1-F1
#
_cell.length_a   1.000
_cell.length_b   1.000
_cell.length_c   1.000
_cell.angle_alpha   90.00
_cell.angle_beta   90.00
_cell.angle_gamma   90.00
#
_symmetry.space_group_name_H-M   'P 1'
#
loop_
_entity.id
_entity.type
_entity.pdbx_description
1 polymer ?
#
loop_
_entity_poly.entity_id
_entity_poly.type
_entity_poly.pdbx_seq_one_letter_code
_entity_poly.pdbx_strand_id
1 'polypeptide(L)'
;MADKKKRRRAAHDSDSDSESRPFQSKLKPDSVILQTLKALKSSCSTTSKTLSLSDVGLSSTCREVADLPIDEVQSEIESLAFTIAKSILSGEGFSFSVPSRSAANQLYVSELDRIVLKDKSSARNFGNVSTVRKATITLRILQLVHQLCTSNIHVTKRDLFYTDVKLFQDQTQSDAVLDDVSCIVGCTRSSLNVVAAEKGVVVGRLIFSDNGDMIDCTKMGMGGKAIPPNIDRVGDMQSDALYILLVEKDAAFMRLSEDRFYNRFPCIIVTAKGQPDVATRLFLRKMKMELNLPVLALVDSDPYGLKILSVYGCGSKNMSYDSANLTTPDIKWLGIRPSDLDKYKIPEQCRLPMTEQDIKTGKDLLEEDFVKKNPAWVEELNLMVKTKQKAEIQALSSFGFQYLSEVYLPLKLQEQDWL
;
A
#
# COMPACT_ATOMS: atom_id res chain seq x y z
N MET A 1 8.85 -40.98 -65.80
CA MET A 1 7.53 -41.65 -65.66
C MET A 1 7.65 -42.57 -64.45
N ALA A 2 7.40 -42.09 -63.23
CA ALA A 2 6.10 -41.85 -62.61
C ALA A 2 5.34 -43.16 -62.35
N ASP A 3 5.30 -43.59 -61.09
CA ASP A 3 4.11 -44.27 -60.60
C ASP A 3 3.73 -43.80 -59.18
N LYS A 4 2.50 -43.32 -59.09
CA LYS A 4 1.91 -42.57 -57.98
C LYS A 4 1.18 -43.53 -57.07
N LYS A 5 1.64 -43.71 -55.82
CA LYS A 5 0.77 -44.27 -54.75
C LYS A 5 0.36 -43.16 -53.78
N LYS A 6 -0.81 -42.58 -54.08
CA LYS A 6 -1.65 -41.77 -53.18
C LYS A 6 -1.87 -42.53 -51.86
N ARG A 7 -1.30 -42.04 -50.77
CA ARG A 7 -1.78 -42.35 -49.41
C ARG A 7 -2.57 -41.14 -48.93
N ARG A 8 -3.90 -41.24 -49.00
CA ARG A 8 -4.84 -40.31 -48.37
C ARG A 8 -4.53 -40.31 -46.86
N ARG A 9 -3.94 -39.22 -46.35
CA ARG A 9 -4.02 -38.89 -44.92
C ARG A 9 -5.42 -38.30 -44.70
N ALA A 10 -6.18 -38.94 -43.83
CA ALA A 10 -7.45 -38.43 -43.35
C ALA A 10 -7.21 -37.03 -42.75
N ALA A 11 -8.04 -36.08 -43.16
CA ALA A 11 -8.16 -34.80 -42.48
C ALA A 11 -8.61 -35.10 -41.05
N HIS A 12 -7.75 -34.76 -40.09
CA HIS A 12 -8.17 -34.63 -38.71
C HIS A 12 -8.82 -33.25 -38.65
N ASP A 13 -10.14 -33.21 -38.61
CA ASP A 13 -10.89 -31.99 -38.28
C ASP A 13 -10.35 -31.47 -36.96
N SER A 14 -9.68 -30.32 -37.03
CA SER A 14 -9.25 -29.52 -35.89
C SER A 14 -10.37 -28.55 -35.54
N ASP A 15 -11.49 -29.11 -35.08
CA ASP A 15 -12.69 -28.37 -34.63
C ASP A 15 -12.78 -28.36 -33.09
N SER A 16 -11.65 -28.35 -32.39
CA SER A 16 -11.58 -28.36 -30.92
C SER A 16 -10.93 -27.12 -30.28
N ASP A 17 -10.45 -26.15 -31.06
CA ASP A 17 -9.82 -24.93 -30.50
C ASP A 17 -10.81 -23.75 -30.29
N SER A 18 -12.04 -23.86 -30.82
CA SER A 18 -13.03 -22.78 -30.78
C SER A 18 -13.81 -22.67 -29.46
N GLU A 19 -13.73 -23.64 -28.55
CA GLU A 19 -14.43 -23.60 -27.26
C GLU A 19 -13.62 -22.95 -26.12
N SER A 20 -12.34 -22.65 -26.35
CA SER A 20 -11.40 -22.35 -25.25
C SER A 20 -11.46 -20.93 -24.68
N ARG A 21 -12.11 -19.93 -25.33
CA ARG A 21 -12.01 -18.52 -24.91
C ARG A 21 -13.30 -17.69 -25.10
N PRO A 22 -14.39 -17.97 -24.35
CA PRO A 22 -15.67 -17.28 -24.50
C PRO A 22 -15.67 -15.78 -24.16
N PHE A 23 -14.62 -15.28 -23.49
CA PHE A 23 -14.51 -13.87 -23.11
C PHE A 23 -13.68 -13.02 -24.09
N GLN A 24 -12.83 -13.65 -24.92
CA GLN A 24 -12.06 -12.91 -25.93
C GLN A 24 -12.94 -12.30 -27.01
N SER A 25 -14.03 -12.98 -27.38
CA SER A 25 -15.01 -12.49 -28.36
C SER A 25 -15.86 -11.31 -27.86
N LYS A 26 -15.81 -10.98 -26.56
CA LYS A 26 -16.58 -9.88 -25.94
C LYS A 26 -15.80 -8.56 -25.84
N LEU A 27 -14.51 -8.58 -26.17
CA LEU A 27 -13.65 -7.40 -26.09
C LEU A 27 -13.96 -6.43 -27.23
N LYS A 28 -14.26 -5.19 -26.87
CA LYS A 28 -14.35 -4.07 -27.81
C LYS A 28 -12.93 -3.65 -28.23
N PRO A 29 -12.79 -2.94 -29.36
CA PRO A 29 -11.50 -2.39 -29.75
C PRO A 29 -10.94 -1.47 -28.65
N ASP A 30 -9.63 -1.52 -28.45
CA ASP A 30 -8.90 -0.78 -27.40
C ASP A 30 -9.24 0.72 -27.40
N SER A 31 -9.58 1.31 -28.55
CA SER A 31 -9.98 2.72 -28.68
C SER A 31 -11.19 3.09 -27.82
N VAL A 32 -12.17 2.20 -27.67
CA VAL A 32 -13.37 2.42 -26.85
C VAL A 32 -13.01 2.35 -25.36
N ILE A 33 -12.16 1.41 -24.98
CA ILE A 33 -11.69 1.25 -23.60
C ILE A 33 -10.87 2.49 -23.20
N LEU A 34 -10.03 3.02 -24.10
CA LEU A 34 -9.28 4.25 -23.87
C LEU A 34 -10.17 5.49 -23.68
N GLN A 35 -11.32 5.56 -24.35
CA GLN A 35 -12.29 6.64 -24.10
C GLN A 35 -12.87 6.57 -22.69
N THR A 36 -13.25 5.37 -22.25
CA THR A 36 -13.69 5.12 -20.87
C THR A 36 -12.63 5.53 -19.84
N LEU A 37 -11.37 5.16 -20.07
CA LEU A 37 -10.27 5.53 -19.18
C LEU A 37 -10.00 7.03 -19.15
N LYS A 38 -10.14 7.73 -20.30
CA LYS A 38 -10.05 9.19 -20.34
C LYS A 38 -11.16 9.85 -19.53
N ALA A 39 -12.39 9.34 -19.61
CA ALA A 39 -13.50 9.83 -18.79
C ALA A 39 -13.24 9.64 -17.29
N LEU A 40 -12.68 8.48 -16.89
CA LEU A 40 -12.28 8.19 -15.51
C LEU A 40 -11.23 9.19 -15.00
N LYS A 41 -10.20 9.48 -15.81
CA LYS A 41 -9.18 10.48 -15.46
C LYS A 41 -9.80 11.86 -15.26
N SER A 42 -10.67 12.29 -16.17
CA SER A 42 -11.37 13.58 -16.07
C SER A 42 -12.20 13.69 -14.79
N SER A 43 -12.92 12.63 -14.39
CA SER A 43 -13.70 12.64 -13.14
C SER A 43 -12.86 12.74 -11.86
N CYS A 44 -11.61 12.29 -11.89
CA CYS A 44 -10.71 12.34 -10.73
C CYS A 44 -10.16 13.76 -10.52
N SER A 45 -9.90 14.51 -11.61
CA SER A 45 -9.39 15.88 -11.54
C SER A 45 -10.34 16.87 -10.83
N THR A 46 -11.63 16.57 -10.79
CA THR A 46 -12.65 17.42 -10.15
C THR A 46 -12.80 17.21 -8.63
N THR A 47 -12.27 16.11 -8.09
CA THR A 47 -12.47 15.68 -6.67
C THR A 47 -11.25 15.91 -5.77
N SER A 48 -10.15 16.48 -6.26
CA SER A 48 -8.89 16.68 -5.52
C SER A 48 -8.92 17.80 -4.46
N LYS A 49 -9.86 17.75 -3.51
CA LYS A 49 -9.68 18.41 -2.21
C LYS A 49 -9.49 17.34 -1.16
N THR A 50 -8.24 17.13 -0.74
CA THR A 50 -7.94 16.31 0.43
C THR A 50 -8.46 17.06 1.65
N LEU A 51 -9.60 16.64 2.18
CA LEU A 51 -10.13 17.17 3.43
C LEU A 51 -9.12 16.92 4.56
N SER A 52 -8.89 17.94 5.38
CA SER A 52 -8.03 17.90 6.55
C SER A 52 -8.85 17.69 7.83
N LEU A 53 -8.22 17.27 8.93
CA LEU A 53 -8.93 17.17 10.22
C LEU A 53 -9.48 18.53 10.70
N SER A 54 -8.85 19.63 10.31
CA SER A 54 -9.36 20.98 10.54
C SER A 54 -10.69 21.22 9.84
N ASP A 55 -10.90 20.66 8.66
CA ASP A 55 -12.15 20.82 7.90
C ASP A 55 -13.31 20.02 8.52
N VAL A 56 -13.01 18.99 9.31
CA VAL A 56 -13.99 18.13 9.99
C VAL A 56 -14.17 18.53 11.48
N GLY A 57 -13.44 19.55 11.96
CA GLY A 57 -13.54 20.04 13.34
C GLY A 57 -12.99 19.06 14.40
N LEU A 58 -12.12 18.13 13.99
CA LEU A 58 -11.54 17.09 14.87
C LEU A 58 -10.09 17.36 15.28
N SER A 59 -9.53 18.51 14.90
CA SER A 59 -8.13 18.89 15.17
C SER A 59 -7.76 18.94 16.66
N SER A 60 -8.72 19.20 17.56
CA SER A 60 -8.49 19.21 19.00
C SER A 60 -8.58 17.84 19.68
N THR A 61 -9.12 16.84 18.98
CA THR A 61 -9.48 15.53 19.56
C THR A 61 -8.60 14.40 19.04
N CYS A 62 -7.99 14.61 17.87
CA CYS A 62 -7.14 13.64 17.19
C CYS A 62 -5.73 14.21 16.99
N ARG A 63 -4.71 13.37 17.17
CA ARG A 63 -3.32 13.71 16.88
C ARG A 63 -2.93 13.22 15.50
N GLU A 64 -2.34 14.11 14.71
CA GLU A 64 -1.65 13.81 13.46
C GLU A 64 -0.21 14.26 13.56
N VAL A 65 0.69 13.52 12.92
CA VAL A 65 2.09 13.93 12.78
C VAL A 65 2.29 14.76 11.51
N ALA A 66 3.22 15.70 11.57
CA ALA A 66 3.60 16.53 10.44
C ALA A 66 4.97 16.10 9.88
N ASP A 67 5.22 16.37 8.61
CA ASP A 67 6.57 16.31 8.07
C ASP A 67 7.36 17.52 8.61
N LEU A 68 8.33 17.27 9.49
CA LEU A 68 9.13 18.31 10.13
C LEU A 68 10.54 18.34 9.51
N PRO A 69 11.11 19.53 9.27
CA PRO A 69 12.50 19.64 8.86
C PRO A 69 13.43 19.15 9.97
N ILE A 70 14.65 18.74 9.58
CA ILE A 70 15.64 18.14 10.48
C ILE A 70 15.92 19.06 11.69
N ASP A 71 15.98 20.38 11.47
CA ASP A 71 16.25 21.37 12.51
C ASP A 71 15.13 21.45 13.56
N GLU A 72 13.86 21.32 13.13
CA GLU A 72 12.71 21.30 14.05
C GLU A 72 12.67 20.01 14.85
N VAL A 73 12.94 18.86 14.21
CA VAL A 73 13.05 17.57 14.89
C VAL A 73 14.14 17.62 15.97
N GLN A 74 15.29 18.22 15.68
CA GLN A 74 16.36 18.42 16.66
C GLN A 74 15.90 19.29 17.82
N SER A 75 15.31 20.45 17.52
CA SER A 75 14.83 21.40 18.54
C SER A 75 13.81 20.75 19.49
N GLU A 76 12.88 19.94 18.96
CA GLU A 76 11.91 19.22 19.78
C GLU A 76 12.56 18.15 20.66
N ILE A 77 13.53 17.39 20.14
CA ILE A 77 14.28 16.41 20.93
C ILE A 77 15.08 17.10 22.05
N GLU A 78 15.70 18.24 21.76
CA GLU A 78 16.47 19.02 22.74
C GLU A 78 15.58 19.65 23.81
N SER A 79 14.40 20.17 23.42
CA SER A 79 13.38 20.67 24.35
C SER A 79 12.88 19.57 25.30
N LEU A 80 12.63 18.37 24.76
CA LEU A 80 12.26 17.20 25.55
C LEU A 80 13.39 16.79 26.51
N ALA A 81 14.64 16.77 26.04
CA ALA A 81 15.80 16.45 26.87
C ALA A 81 16.01 17.49 27.99
N PHE A 82 15.82 18.78 27.70
CA PHE A 82 15.88 19.85 28.69
C PHE A 82 14.81 19.70 29.78
N THR A 83 13.58 19.38 29.37
CA THR A 83 12.46 19.15 30.30
C THR A 83 12.75 17.95 31.22
N ILE A 84 13.27 16.87 30.65
CA ILE A 84 13.68 15.68 31.41
C ILE A 84 14.80 16.01 32.39
N ALA A 85 15.85 16.71 31.94
CA ALA A 85 16.97 17.10 32.80
C ALA A 85 16.51 17.97 33.97
N LYS A 86 15.62 18.94 33.72
CA LYS A 86 15.03 19.79 34.76
C LYS A 86 14.24 18.98 35.80
N SER A 87 13.44 18.01 35.36
CA SER A 87 12.66 17.11 36.22
C SER A 87 13.54 16.18 37.07
N ILE A 88 14.68 15.75 36.52
CA ILE A 88 15.67 14.96 37.29
C ILE A 88 16.34 15.84 38.35
N LEU A 89 16.75 17.06 37.99
CA LEU A 89 17.39 18.00 38.92
C LEU A 89 16.46 18.47 40.04
N SER A 90 15.14 18.51 39.82
CA SER A 90 14.14 18.77 40.86
C SER A 90 13.86 17.56 41.76
N GLY A 91 14.42 16.39 41.47
CA GLY A 91 14.24 15.16 42.24
C GLY A 91 12.94 14.40 41.95
N GLU A 92 12.18 14.81 40.93
CA GLU A 92 10.89 14.19 40.55
C GLU A 92 11.08 12.96 39.63
N GLY A 93 12.32 12.70 39.20
CA GLY A 93 12.64 11.66 38.22
C GLY A 93 12.27 12.07 36.80
N PHE A 94 12.04 11.11 35.90
CA PHE A 94 11.54 11.42 34.56
C PHE A 94 10.54 10.40 34.04
N SER A 95 9.63 10.88 33.21
CA SER A 95 8.65 10.05 32.51
C SER A 95 8.37 10.61 31.12
N PHE A 96 8.06 9.73 30.17
CA PHE A 96 7.60 10.14 28.84
C PHE A 96 6.07 10.08 28.77
N SER A 97 5.44 11.10 28.20
CA SER A 97 4.03 11.05 27.80
C SER A 97 3.95 10.49 26.39
N VAL A 98 3.48 9.25 26.23
CA VAL A 98 3.46 8.56 24.93
C VAL A 98 2.02 8.35 24.49
N PRO A 99 1.60 8.87 23.32
CA PRO A 99 0.27 8.60 22.76
C PRO A 99 0.00 7.10 22.65
N SER A 100 -1.13 6.65 23.19
CA SER A 100 -1.49 5.23 23.22
C SER A 100 -1.92 4.76 21.84
N ARG A 101 -1.13 3.92 21.17
CA ARG A 101 -1.50 3.34 19.85
C ARG A 101 -2.39 2.08 19.92
N SER A 102 -3.04 1.82 21.05
CA SER A 102 -3.95 0.68 21.20
C SER A 102 -5.21 0.84 20.36
N ALA A 103 -5.85 -0.28 19.97
CA ALA A 103 -7.07 -0.28 19.17
C ALA A 103 -8.21 0.55 19.79
N ALA A 104 -8.28 0.62 21.12
CA ALA A 104 -9.27 1.44 21.84
C ALA A 104 -9.08 2.96 21.65
N ASN A 105 -7.88 3.39 21.26
CA ASN A 105 -7.53 4.78 21.02
C ASN A 105 -7.52 5.15 19.53
N GLN A 106 -7.90 4.23 18.66
CA GLN A 106 -8.02 4.46 17.23
C GLN A 106 -9.47 4.80 16.90
N LEU A 107 -9.67 5.71 15.97
CA LEU A 107 -10.98 6.10 15.46
C LEU A 107 -10.93 6.07 13.93
N TYR A 108 -11.89 5.44 13.29
CA TYR A 108 -12.10 5.64 11.87
C TYR A 108 -12.99 6.86 11.65
N VAL A 109 -12.50 7.83 10.88
CA VAL A 109 -13.22 9.05 10.52
C VAL A 109 -13.81 8.84 9.13
N SER A 110 -15.14 8.73 9.06
CA SER A 110 -15.86 8.35 7.85
C SER A 110 -15.75 9.38 6.72
N GLU A 111 -15.63 10.65 7.10
CA GLU A 111 -15.54 11.82 6.22
C GLU A 111 -14.19 11.88 5.49
N LEU A 112 -13.13 11.43 6.17
CA LEU A 112 -11.78 11.42 5.64
C LEU A 112 -11.39 10.06 5.04
N ASP A 113 -12.18 9.03 5.29
CA ASP A 113 -11.87 7.63 4.97
C ASP A 113 -10.51 7.20 5.54
N ARG A 114 -10.24 7.54 6.81
CA ARG A 114 -8.93 7.36 7.45
C ARG A 114 -9.06 6.91 8.90
N ILE A 115 -8.11 6.10 9.35
CA ILE A 115 -7.95 5.74 10.76
C ILE A 115 -7.01 6.75 11.43
N VAL A 116 -7.50 7.47 12.44
CA VAL A 116 -6.76 8.48 13.19
C VAL A 116 -6.56 8.08 14.65
N LEU A 117 -5.58 8.68 15.32
CA LEU A 117 -5.28 8.45 16.73
C LEU A 117 -5.97 9.51 17.61
N LYS A 118 -6.72 9.10 18.63
CA LYS A 118 -7.29 10.03 19.63
C LYS A 118 -6.23 10.47 20.63
N ASP A 119 -6.49 11.53 21.40
CA ASP A 119 -5.50 12.15 22.31
C ASP A 119 -5.26 11.42 23.66
N LYS A 120 -5.52 10.11 23.76
CA LYS A 120 -5.17 9.36 24.98
C LYS A 120 -3.68 9.09 25.03
N SER A 121 -3.02 9.53 26.10
CA SER A 121 -1.60 9.29 26.34
C SER A 121 -1.38 8.34 27.52
N SER A 122 -0.24 7.66 27.52
CA SER A 122 0.23 6.76 28.57
C SER A 122 1.58 7.24 29.09
N ALA A 123 1.75 7.25 30.42
CA ALA A 123 3.01 7.64 31.04
C ALA A 123 3.98 6.46 31.08
N ARG A 124 5.20 6.65 30.58
CA ARG A 124 6.33 5.72 30.75
C ARG A 124 7.28 6.28 31.79
N ASN A 125 7.03 5.94 33.05
CA ASN A 125 7.88 6.36 34.16
C ASN A 125 9.15 5.50 34.21
N PHE A 126 10.32 6.14 34.36
CA PHE A 126 11.57 5.42 34.53
C PHE A 126 11.65 4.70 35.89
N GLY A 127 11.06 5.25 36.95
CA GLY A 127 11.10 4.68 38.30
C GLY A 127 10.26 3.42 38.50
N ASN A 128 9.42 3.04 37.52
CA ASN A 128 8.56 1.86 37.61
C ASN A 128 9.20 0.67 36.89
N VAL A 129 9.36 -0.45 37.59
CA VAL A 129 9.97 -1.70 37.11
C VAL A 129 9.32 -2.22 35.81
N SER A 130 8.02 -1.98 35.61
CA SER A 130 7.31 -2.43 34.41
C SER A 130 7.59 -1.58 33.16
N THR A 131 7.91 -0.29 33.33
CA THR A 131 8.10 0.67 32.23
C THR A 131 9.54 1.13 32.05
N VAL A 132 10.42 0.90 33.04
CA VAL A 132 11.84 1.32 33.05
C VAL A 132 12.53 0.95 31.75
N ARG A 133 12.40 -0.30 31.30
CA ARG A 133 13.06 -0.77 30.08
C ARG A 133 12.58 -0.03 28.84
N LYS A 134 11.26 0.17 28.69
CA LYS A 134 10.70 0.90 27.54
C LYS A 134 11.12 2.37 27.57
N ALA A 135 11.18 2.99 28.76
CA ALA A 135 11.69 4.35 28.93
C ALA A 135 13.16 4.45 28.52
N THR A 136 14.02 3.50 28.93
CA THR A 136 15.43 3.44 28.52
C THR A 136 15.59 3.30 27.00
N ILE A 137 14.82 2.39 26.38
CA ILE A 137 14.81 2.22 24.92
C ILE A 137 14.37 3.52 24.22
N THR A 138 13.35 4.19 24.74
CA THR A 138 12.84 5.46 24.18
C THR A 138 13.92 6.53 24.20
N LEU A 139 14.60 6.72 25.35
CA LEU A 139 15.69 7.67 25.48
C LEU A 139 16.87 7.33 24.57
N ARG A 140 17.20 6.04 24.43
CA ARG A 140 18.28 5.59 23.52
C ARG A 140 17.95 5.87 22.06
N ILE A 141 16.70 5.64 21.63
CA ILE A 141 16.28 5.95 20.26
C ILE A 141 16.29 7.46 20.02
N LEU A 142 15.80 8.27 20.97
CA LEU A 142 15.88 9.74 20.88
C LEU A 142 17.33 10.24 20.70
N GLN A 143 18.26 9.68 21.48
CA GLN A 143 19.68 9.98 21.34
C GLN A 143 20.23 9.61 19.95
N LEU A 144 19.89 8.43 19.43
CA LEU A 144 20.33 7.99 18.11
C LEU A 144 19.75 8.92 17.03
N VAL A 145 18.45 9.22 17.08
CA VAL A 145 17.81 10.14 16.12
C VAL A 145 18.47 11.51 16.16
N HIS A 146 18.72 12.08 17.35
CA HIS A 146 19.42 13.36 17.48
C HIS A 146 20.79 13.34 16.79
N GLN A 147 21.56 12.25 16.97
CA GLN A 147 22.84 12.07 16.29
C GLN A 147 22.71 11.94 14.77
N LEU A 148 21.68 11.23 14.28
CA LEU A 148 21.39 11.07 12.85
C LEU A 148 21.03 12.42 12.21
N CYS A 149 20.18 13.20 12.88
CA CYS A 149 19.83 14.55 12.47
C CYS A 149 21.08 15.45 12.44
N THR A 150 21.89 15.44 13.50
CA THR A 150 23.10 16.28 13.62
C THR A 150 24.13 15.97 12.53
N SER A 151 24.30 14.69 12.19
CA SER A 151 25.24 14.26 11.17
C SER A 151 24.66 14.30 9.75
N ASN A 152 23.36 14.59 9.61
CA ASN A 152 22.59 14.51 8.38
C ASN A 152 22.77 13.16 7.63
N ILE A 153 22.74 12.06 8.38
CA ILE A 153 22.87 10.70 7.85
C ILE A 153 21.58 9.92 8.01
N HIS A 154 21.35 8.96 7.10
CA HIS A 154 20.19 8.09 7.12
C HIS A 154 20.62 6.68 7.52
N VAL A 155 19.81 6.01 8.34
CA VAL A 155 20.12 4.68 8.87
C VAL A 155 18.91 3.77 8.72
N THR A 156 19.13 2.48 8.42
CA THR A 156 18.04 1.52 8.30
C THR A 156 17.55 1.06 9.67
N LYS A 157 16.32 0.56 9.76
CA LYS A 157 15.80 -0.05 11.01
C LYS A 157 16.68 -1.17 11.56
N ARG A 158 17.33 -1.94 10.67
CA ARG A 158 18.21 -3.04 11.08
C ARG A 158 19.50 -2.51 11.68
N ASP A 159 20.10 -1.52 11.03
CA ASP A 159 21.32 -0.89 11.54
C ASP A 159 21.06 -0.23 12.90
N LEU A 160 19.90 0.45 13.05
CA LEU A 160 19.44 0.99 14.33
C LEU A 160 19.27 -0.12 15.39
N PHE A 161 18.75 -1.29 15.03
CA PHE A 161 18.66 -2.42 15.96
C PHE A 161 20.05 -2.96 16.35
N TYR A 162 21.01 -2.99 15.42
CA TYR A 162 22.36 -3.48 15.69
C TYR A 162 23.22 -2.55 16.55
N THR A 163 22.84 -1.28 16.74
CA THR A 163 23.57 -0.39 17.65
C THR A 163 23.52 -0.87 19.10
N ASP A 164 22.42 -1.51 19.51
CA ASP A 164 22.22 -1.98 20.89
C ASP A 164 21.33 -3.23 20.99
N VAL A 165 21.77 -4.32 20.35
CA VAL A 165 21.05 -5.61 20.33
C VAL A 165 20.71 -6.12 21.74
N LYS A 166 21.58 -5.90 22.72
CA LYS A 166 21.34 -6.33 24.12
C LYS A 166 20.18 -5.59 24.78
N LEU A 167 20.00 -4.31 24.46
CA LEU A 167 18.93 -3.47 25.02
C LEU A 167 17.61 -3.72 24.30
N PHE A 168 17.63 -3.82 22.97
CA PHE A 168 16.42 -4.01 22.17
C PHE A 168 15.91 -5.46 22.25
N GLN A 169 16.80 -6.44 22.29
CA GLN A 169 16.56 -7.89 22.19
C GLN A 169 15.87 -8.31 20.89
N ASP A 170 14.70 -7.75 20.60
CA ASP A 170 13.91 -8.00 19.40
C ASP A 170 13.73 -6.72 18.59
N GLN A 171 13.84 -6.84 17.25
CA GLN A 171 13.61 -5.73 16.33
C GLN A 171 12.17 -5.16 16.43
N THR A 172 11.21 -5.99 16.82
CA THR A 172 9.82 -5.54 17.04
C THR A 172 9.71 -4.52 18.17
N GLN A 173 10.58 -4.59 19.18
CA GLN A 173 10.60 -3.63 20.28
C GLN A 173 11.20 -2.30 19.86
N SER A 174 12.31 -2.30 19.12
CA SER A 174 12.91 -1.07 18.59
C SER A 174 11.97 -0.39 17.60
N ASP A 175 11.33 -1.16 16.70
CA ASP A 175 10.38 -0.62 15.72
C ASP A 175 9.15 0.00 16.40
N ALA A 176 8.62 -0.66 17.43
CA ALA A 176 7.49 -0.13 18.19
C ALA A 176 7.86 1.16 18.92
N VAL A 177 9.02 1.22 19.58
CA VAL A 177 9.43 2.45 20.29
C VAL A 177 9.81 3.57 19.32
N LEU A 178 10.35 3.25 18.15
CA LEU A 178 10.60 4.23 17.10
C LEU A 178 9.30 4.91 16.63
N ASP A 179 8.23 4.14 16.44
CA ASP A 179 6.91 4.71 16.13
C ASP A 179 6.32 5.53 17.31
N ASP A 180 6.71 5.21 18.54
CA ASP A 180 6.31 6.02 19.70
C ASP A 180 7.09 7.33 19.74
N VAL A 181 8.37 7.32 19.38
CA VAL A 181 9.22 8.52 19.28
C VAL A 181 8.68 9.48 18.22
N SER A 182 8.26 9.00 17.05
CA SER A 182 7.58 9.84 16.06
C SER A 182 6.31 10.49 16.65
N CYS A 183 5.54 9.74 17.44
CA CYS A 183 4.37 10.29 18.12
C CYS A 183 4.70 11.32 19.22
N ILE A 184 5.81 11.13 19.96
CA ILE A 184 6.24 12.03 21.04
C ILE A 184 6.72 13.37 20.44
N VAL A 185 7.53 13.30 19.39
CA VAL A 185 8.08 14.47 18.69
C VAL A 185 7.02 15.15 17.80
N GLY A 186 6.00 14.39 17.37
CA GLY A 186 4.96 14.90 16.47
C GLY A 186 5.37 14.92 15.00
N CYS A 187 6.40 14.16 14.63
CA CYS A 187 6.93 14.11 13.26
C CYS A 187 6.62 12.78 12.55
N THR A 188 6.64 12.79 11.22
CA THR A 188 6.57 11.55 10.44
C THR A 188 7.80 10.67 10.64
N ARG A 189 7.68 9.39 10.30
CA ARG A 189 8.81 8.46 10.40
C ARG A 189 9.99 8.86 9.50
N SER A 190 9.69 9.42 8.32
CA SER A 190 10.68 9.89 7.36
C SER A 190 11.54 11.02 7.95
N SER A 191 10.93 11.89 8.76
CA SER A 191 11.58 13.02 9.42
C SER A 191 12.64 12.61 10.46
N LEU A 192 12.60 11.35 10.96
CA LEU A 192 13.56 10.84 11.95
C LEU A 192 14.88 10.35 11.32
N ASN A 193 15.06 10.48 10.00
CA ASN A 193 16.20 9.92 9.24
C ASN A 193 16.36 8.39 9.39
N VAL A 194 15.32 7.67 9.83
CA VAL A 194 15.31 6.21 9.92
C VAL A 194 14.47 5.61 8.81
N VAL A 195 15.17 4.94 7.88
CA VAL A 195 14.60 4.44 6.63
C VAL A 195 14.15 2.98 6.76
N ALA A 196 13.01 2.65 6.17
CA ALA A 196 12.55 1.27 6.03
C ALA A 196 13.21 0.59 4.82
N ALA A 197 13.41 -0.73 4.90
CA ALA A 197 13.86 -1.49 3.74
C ALA A 197 12.83 -1.39 2.59
N GLU A 198 13.29 -0.95 1.42
CA GLU A 198 12.48 -0.80 0.23
C GLU A 198 12.12 -2.16 -0.37
N LYS A 199 10.85 -2.30 -0.76
CA LYS A 199 10.38 -3.45 -1.55
C LYS A 199 9.60 -3.02 -2.79
N GLY A 200 9.20 -1.75 -2.82
CA GLY A 200 8.41 -1.15 -3.88
C GLY A 200 9.12 -1.11 -5.22
N VAL A 201 8.38 -1.42 -6.28
CA VAL A 201 8.84 -1.30 -7.66
C VAL A 201 7.76 -0.61 -8.50
N VAL A 202 8.20 0.29 -9.39
CA VAL A 202 7.35 1.00 -10.35
C VAL A 202 7.83 0.76 -11.79
N VAL A 203 6.88 0.58 -12.70
CA VAL A 203 7.13 0.53 -14.15
C VAL A 203 5.98 1.20 -14.90
N GLY A 204 6.25 1.77 -16.07
CA GLY A 204 5.22 2.30 -16.96
C GLY A 204 5.43 3.76 -17.33
N ARG A 205 4.34 4.43 -17.68
CA ARG A 205 4.34 5.80 -18.24
C ARG A 205 4.59 6.85 -17.15
N LEU A 206 5.77 6.86 -16.57
CA LEU A 206 6.18 7.81 -15.51
C LEU A 206 7.61 8.26 -15.74
N ILE A 207 7.85 9.56 -15.59
CA ILE A 207 9.17 10.16 -15.50
C ILE A 207 9.19 10.99 -14.22
N PHE A 208 10.22 10.85 -13.40
CA PHE A 208 10.37 11.66 -12.19
C PHE A 208 11.84 12.01 -11.92
N SER A 209 12.07 13.09 -11.19
CA SER A 209 13.39 13.51 -10.70
C SER A 209 13.68 12.83 -9.36
N ASP A 210 14.88 12.27 -9.18
CA ASP A 210 15.40 11.77 -7.91
C ASP A 210 16.76 12.43 -7.64
N ASN A 211 16.82 13.34 -6.66
CA ASN A 211 18.02 14.15 -6.38
C ASN A 211 18.60 14.90 -7.62
N GLY A 212 17.73 15.30 -8.55
CA GLY A 212 18.13 16.01 -9.76
C GLY A 212 18.39 15.11 -10.98
N ASP A 213 18.41 13.79 -10.80
CA ASP A 213 18.52 12.84 -11.91
C ASP A 213 17.12 12.46 -12.42
N MET A 214 16.86 12.70 -13.71
CA MET A 214 15.60 12.34 -14.35
C MET A 214 15.56 10.84 -14.68
N ILE A 215 14.60 10.13 -14.08
CA ILE A 215 14.40 8.69 -14.23
C ILE A 215 13.18 8.44 -15.10
N ASP A 216 13.39 7.74 -16.21
CA ASP A 216 12.33 7.32 -17.14
C ASP A 216 11.91 5.86 -16.89
N CYS A 217 10.77 5.66 -16.22
CA CYS A 217 10.25 4.33 -15.88
C CYS A 217 9.77 3.52 -17.09
N THR A 218 9.68 4.11 -18.29
CA THR A 218 9.31 3.38 -19.51
C THR A 218 10.47 2.56 -20.10
N LYS A 219 11.71 2.89 -19.71
CA LYS A 219 12.94 2.31 -20.28
C LYS A 219 13.73 1.43 -19.31
N MET A 220 13.13 1.02 -18.19
CA MET A 220 13.80 0.27 -17.11
C MET A 220 13.79 -1.25 -17.31
N GLY A 221 13.47 -1.74 -18.51
CA GLY A 221 13.33 -3.17 -18.79
C GLY A 221 12.16 -3.81 -18.03
N MET A 222 12.22 -5.13 -17.81
CA MET A 222 11.12 -5.87 -17.15
C MET A 222 11.08 -5.65 -15.64
N GLY A 223 12.24 -5.40 -15.01
CA GLY A 223 12.37 -5.30 -13.56
C GLY A 223 11.85 -4.00 -12.96
N GLY A 224 11.55 -2.98 -13.77
CA GLY A 224 11.12 -1.67 -13.29
C GLY A 224 12.19 -0.92 -12.49
N LYS A 225 11.81 0.22 -11.93
CA LYS A 225 12.64 1.01 -11.02
C LYS A 225 12.21 0.75 -9.59
N ALA A 226 13.16 0.45 -8.70
CA ALA A 226 12.91 0.41 -7.26
C ALA A 226 12.49 1.81 -6.76
N ILE A 227 11.45 1.87 -5.95
CA ILE A 227 10.94 3.13 -5.38
C ILE A 227 11.97 3.62 -4.36
N PRO A 228 12.51 4.85 -4.52
CA PRO A 228 13.53 5.35 -3.61
C PRO A 228 12.96 5.50 -2.18
N PRO A 229 13.78 5.31 -1.15
CA PRO A 229 13.32 5.38 0.23
C PRO A 229 12.94 6.81 0.66
N ASN A 230 13.62 7.80 0.10
CA ASN A 230 13.46 9.21 0.44
C ASN A 230 12.55 9.89 -0.59
N ILE A 231 11.24 9.77 -0.39
CA ILE A 231 10.22 10.33 -1.29
C ILE A 231 10.25 11.87 -1.34
N ASP A 232 10.83 12.52 -0.34
CA ASP A 232 10.97 13.99 -0.30
C ASP A 232 11.90 14.52 -1.38
N ARG A 233 12.90 13.71 -1.77
CA ARG A 233 13.86 14.03 -2.85
C ARG A 233 13.33 13.71 -4.23
N VAL A 234 12.18 13.03 -4.30
CA VAL A 234 11.49 12.76 -5.55
C VAL A 234 10.70 13.99 -5.94
N GLY A 235 10.78 14.43 -7.19
CA GLY A 235 10.03 15.58 -7.67
C GLY A 235 9.72 15.51 -9.15
N ASP A 236 9.09 16.57 -9.67
CA ASP A 236 8.83 16.78 -11.10
C ASP A 236 8.22 15.56 -11.79
N MET A 237 7.18 14.96 -11.19
CA MET A 237 6.53 13.79 -11.79
C MET A 237 5.77 14.20 -13.06
N GLN A 238 6.11 13.57 -14.17
CA GLN A 238 5.48 13.76 -15.47
C GLN A 238 4.98 12.42 -16.01
N SER A 239 3.75 12.43 -16.51
CA SER A 239 3.10 11.21 -17.00
C SER A 239 2.00 11.54 -18.00
N ASP A 240 1.91 10.72 -19.05
CA ASP A 240 0.76 10.68 -19.96
C ASP A 240 -0.19 9.49 -19.67
N ALA A 241 -0.01 8.84 -18.52
CA ALA A 241 -0.88 7.76 -18.07
C ALA A 241 -2.32 8.24 -17.85
N LEU A 242 -3.25 7.29 -17.95
CA LEU A 242 -4.67 7.48 -17.67
C LEU A 242 -5.04 7.06 -16.25
N TYR A 243 -4.30 6.12 -15.65
CA TYR A 243 -4.53 5.61 -14.30
C TYR A 243 -3.26 4.97 -13.73
N ILE A 244 -3.27 4.73 -12.42
CA ILE A 244 -2.25 3.97 -11.71
C ILE A 244 -2.84 2.58 -11.39
N LEU A 245 -2.13 1.52 -11.75
CA LEU A 245 -2.47 0.14 -11.45
C LEU A 245 -1.59 -0.36 -10.30
N LEU A 246 -2.19 -0.50 -9.13
CA LEU A 246 -1.55 -1.10 -7.97
C LEU A 246 -1.70 -2.62 -8.01
N VAL A 247 -0.59 -3.36 -8.01
CA VAL A 247 -0.58 -4.83 -8.11
C VAL A 247 0.08 -5.41 -6.87
N GLU A 248 -0.64 -6.27 -6.15
CA GLU A 248 -0.13 -6.89 -4.93
C GLU A 248 1.06 -7.83 -5.21
N LYS A 249 0.86 -8.80 -6.11
CA LYS A 249 1.78 -9.91 -6.33
C LYS A 249 2.88 -9.56 -7.33
N ASP A 250 4.14 -9.79 -6.96
CA ASP A 250 5.32 -9.53 -7.82
C ASP A 250 5.24 -10.30 -9.15
N ALA A 251 4.74 -11.54 -9.13
CA ALA A 251 4.58 -12.35 -10.33
C ALA A 251 3.59 -11.74 -11.35
N ALA A 252 2.48 -11.17 -10.87
CA ALA A 252 1.51 -10.50 -11.73
C ALA A 252 2.08 -9.19 -12.29
N PHE A 253 2.83 -8.45 -11.47
CA PHE A 253 3.57 -7.26 -11.89
C PHE A 253 4.57 -7.59 -13.02
N MET A 254 5.40 -8.62 -12.84
CA MET A 254 6.39 -9.04 -13.83
C MET A 254 5.74 -9.44 -15.16
N ARG A 255 4.61 -10.17 -15.12
CA ARG A 255 3.87 -10.53 -16.33
C ARG A 255 3.35 -9.29 -17.09
N LEU A 256 2.76 -8.33 -16.37
CA LEU A 256 2.25 -7.09 -16.98
C LEU A 256 3.37 -6.20 -17.53
N SER A 257 4.54 -6.22 -16.89
CA SER A 257 5.75 -5.54 -17.34
C SER A 257 6.32 -6.16 -18.62
N GLU A 258 6.38 -7.50 -18.67
CA GLU A 258 6.84 -8.27 -19.83
C GLU A 258 5.94 -8.03 -21.06
N ASP A 259 4.62 -8.09 -20.87
CA ASP A 259 3.63 -7.83 -21.92
C ASP A 259 3.55 -6.33 -22.30
N ARG A 260 4.30 -5.45 -21.61
CA ARG A 260 4.27 -4.00 -21.77
C ARG A 260 2.85 -3.43 -21.75
N PHE A 261 2.03 -3.92 -20.82
CA PHE A 261 0.63 -3.54 -20.70
C PHE A 261 0.43 -2.02 -20.62
N TYR A 262 1.37 -1.33 -19.95
CA TYR A 262 1.43 0.13 -19.83
C TYR A 262 1.57 0.90 -21.16
N ASN A 263 1.98 0.26 -22.26
CA ASN A 263 2.01 0.87 -23.59
C ASN A 263 0.67 0.69 -24.34
N ARG A 264 0.00 -0.45 -24.16
CA ARG A 264 -1.30 -0.72 -24.77
C ARG A 264 -2.41 0.09 -24.10
N PHE A 265 -2.42 0.10 -22.77
CA PHE A 265 -3.29 0.93 -21.95
C PHE A 265 -2.39 1.86 -21.12
N PRO A 266 -2.26 3.16 -21.47
CA PRO A 266 -1.36 4.08 -20.80
C PRO A 266 -1.60 4.12 -19.30
N CYS A 267 -0.72 3.48 -18.54
CA CYS A 267 -0.82 3.37 -17.08
C CYS A 267 0.55 3.33 -16.41
N ILE A 268 0.56 3.57 -15.11
CA ILE A 268 1.72 3.36 -14.23
C ILE A 268 1.41 2.15 -13.37
N ILE A 269 2.28 1.15 -13.36
CA ILE A 269 2.10 -0.08 -12.59
C ILE A 269 3.03 -0.01 -11.37
N VAL A 270 2.48 -0.24 -10.18
CA VAL A 270 3.20 -0.18 -8.90
C VAL A 270 2.96 -1.48 -8.14
N THR A 271 4.01 -2.03 -7.53
CA THR A 271 3.89 -3.17 -6.61
C THR A 271 4.72 -2.96 -5.36
N ALA A 272 4.22 -3.43 -4.22
CA ALA A 272 4.99 -3.55 -2.96
C ALA A 272 5.37 -5.00 -2.62
N LYS A 273 5.09 -5.95 -3.53
CA LYS A 273 5.32 -7.40 -3.33
C LYS A 273 4.61 -7.93 -2.08
N GLY A 274 3.31 -7.64 -1.97
CA GLY A 274 2.47 -7.96 -0.80
C GLY A 274 2.16 -6.72 0.04
N GLN A 275 2.40 -6.82 1.36
CA GLN A 275 2.09 -5.73 2.29
C GLN A 275 2.95 -4.49 1.99
N PRO A 276 2.33 -3.30 1.83
CA PRO A 276 3.06 -2.07 1.54
C PRO A 276 4.07 -1.69 2.60
N ASP A 277 5.24 -1.24 2.14
CA ASP A 277 6.15 -0.43 2.94
C ASP A 277 5.71 1.06 2.95
N VAL A 278 6.35 1.84 3.83
CA VAL A 278 6.04 3.28 3.99
C VAL A 278 6.37 4.05 2.71
N ALA A 279 7.51 3.74 2.08
CA ALA A 279 7.97 4.39 0.86
C ALA A 279 7.00 4.20 -0.32
N THR A 280 6.50 2.97 -0.56
CA THR A 280 5.53 2.73 -1.65
C THR A 280 4.21 3.48 -1.42
N ARG A 281 3.76 3.58 -0.17
CA ARG A 281 2.53 4.32 0.17
C ARG A 281 2.69 5.83 -0.05
N LEU A 282 3.80 6.40 0.41
CA LEU A 282 4.14 7.81 0.17
C LEU A 282 4.27 8.11 -1.33
N PHE A 283 4.97 7.24 -2.06
CA PHE A 283 5.14 7.38 -3.50
C PHE A 283 3.82 7.30 -4.27
N LEU A 284 2.96 6.33 -3.95
CA LEU A 284 1.63 6.18 -4.57
C LEU A 284 0.78 7.43 -4.33
N ARG A 285 0.76 7.94 -3.10
CA ARG A 285 0.01 9.15 -2.77
C ARG A 285 0.56 10.36 -3.52
N LYS A 286 1.89 10.53 -3.55
CA LYS A 286 2.54 11.63 -4.26
C LYS A 286 2.21 11.61 -5.74
N MET A 287 2.29 10.44 -6.38
CA MET A 287 1.86 10.26 -7.78
C MET A 287 0.38 10.61 -7.97
N LYS A 288 -0.52 10.16 -7.09
CA LYS A 288 -1.95 10.48 -7.19
C LYS A 288 -2.17 12.00 -7.09
N MET A 289 -1.52 12.67 -6.15
CA MET A 289 -1.70 14.10 -5.89
C MET A 289 -1.10 14.99 -6.99
N GLU A 290 0.11 14.69 -7.45
CA GLU A 290 0.78 15.48 -8.50
C GLU A 290 0.17 15.23 -9.89
N LEU A 291 -0.13 13.97 -10.22
CA LEU A 291 -0.61 13.61 -11.56
C LEU A 291 -2.13 13.60 -11.68
N ASN A 292 -2.87 13.70 -10.57
CA ASN A 292 -4.33 13.60 -10.49
C ASN A 292 -4.89 12.37 -11.22
N LEU A 293 -4.25 11.21 -10.99
CA LEU A 293 -4.60 9.95 -11.63
C LEU A 293 -5.46 9.06 -10.71
N PRO A 294 -6.50 8.40 -11.26
CA PRO A 294 -7.24 7.40 -10.51
C PRO A 294 -6.36 6.18 -10.22
N VAL A 295 -6.54 5.57 -9.05
CA VAL A 295 -5.79 4.37 -8.63
C VAL A 295 -6.72 3.17 -8.67
N LEU A 296 -6.35 2.15 -9.44
CA LEU A 296 -7.03 0.86 -9.52
C LEU A 296 -6.15 -0.20 -8.86
N ALA A 297 -6.70 -0.99 -7.95
CA ALA A 297 -5.96 -2.02 -7.22
C ALA A 297 -6.35 -3.44 -7.64
N LEU A 298 -5.33 -4.24 -7.95
CA LEU A 298 -5.39 -5.66 -8.23
C LEU A 298 -4.74 -6.44 -7.08
N VAL A 299 -5.55 -7.12 -6.28
CA VAL A 299 -5.19 -7.91 -5.10
C VAL A 299 -5.69 -9.35 -5.24
N ASP A 300 -5.14 -10.26 -4.44
CA ASP A 300 -5.61 -11.65 -4.39
C ASP A 300 -7.05 -11.72 -3.84
N SER A 301 -7.82 -12.72 -4.26
CA SER A 301 -9.21 -12.94 -3.81
C SER A 301 -9.22 -13.65 -2.46
N ASP A 302 -8.72 -12.98 -1.44
CA ASP A 302 -8.72 -13.43 -0.06
C ASP A 302 -8.88 -12.26 0.94
N PRO A 303 -9.11 -12.52 2.25
CA PRO A 303 -9.24 -11.47 3.24
C PRO A 303 -7.97 -10.63 3.43
N TYR A 304 -6.79 -11.18 3.12
CA TYR A 304 -5.53 -10.45 3.23
C TYR A 304 -5.35 -9.45 2.09
N GLY A 305 -5.77 -9.76 0.87
CA GLY A 305 -5.79 -8.85 -0.27
C GLY A 305 -6.64 -7.61 0.03
N LEU A 306 -7.82 -7.80 0.62
CA LEU A 306 -8.65 -6.67 1.05
C LEU A 306 -8.02 -5.88 2.21
N LYS A 307 -7.34 -6.56 3.14
CA LYS A 307 -6.57 -5.90 4.19
C LYS A 307 -5.40 -5.08 3.63
N ILE A 308 -4.74 -5.54 2.57
CA ILE A 308 -3.69 -4.79 1.88
C ILE A 308 -4.30 -3.55 1.24
N LEU A 309 -5.44 -3.70 0.55
CA LEU A 309 -6.18 -2.59 -0.04
C LEU A 309 -6.56 -1.53 1.01
N SER A 310 -7.08 -1.97 2.16
CA SER A 310 -7.48 -1.04 3.23
C SER A 310 -6.29 -0.31 3.86
N VAL A 311 -5.09 -0.90 3.88
CA VAL A 311 -3.88 -0.20 4.35
C VAL A 311 -3.49 0.93 3.40
N TYR A 312 -3.64 0.76 2.09
CA TYR A 312 -3.41 1.85 1.13
C TYR A 312 -4.49 2.93 1.21
N GLY A 313 -5.77 2.52 1.29
CA GLY A 313 -6.93 3.42 1.30
C GLY A 313 -7.11 4.16 2.63
N CYS A 314 -7.35 3.39 3.70
CA CYS A 314 -7.79 3.90 5.00
C CYS A 314 -6.67 4.00 6.04
N GLY A 315 -5.53 3.34 5.79
CA GLY A 315 -4.34 3.38 6.63
C GLY A 315 -4.17 2.14 7.50
N SER A 316 -3.03 2.05 8.17
CA SER A 316 -2.73 0.95 9.07
C SER A 316 -3.04 1.34 10.50
N LYS A 317 -3.72 0.46 11.24
CA LYS A 317 -3.95 0.62 12.69
C LYS A 317 -2.67 0.94 13.46
N ASN A 318 -1.55 0.29 13.12
CA ASN A 318 -0.27 0.51 13.82
C ASN A 318 0.35 1.89 13.53
N MET A 319 0.01 2.49 12.40
CA MET A 319 0.52 3.78 11.92
C MET A 319 -0.61 4.82 11.82
N SER A 320 -1.65 4.70 12.65
CA SER A 320 -2.81 5.59 12.61
C SER A 320 -2.47 7.06 12.86
N TYR A 321 -1.34 7.32 13.50
CA TYR A 321 -0.80 8.67 13.74
C TYR A 321 -0.33 9.36 12.44
N ASP A 322 0.08 8.57 11.43
CA ASP A 322 0.63 9.03 10.14
C ASP A 322 -0.28 8.64 8.95
N SER A 323 -1.53 8.24 9.23
CA SER A 323 -2.52 8.00 8.18
C SER A 323 -2.72 9.23 7.31
N ALA A 324 -2.57 10.42 7.89
CA ALA A 324 -2.69 11.70 7.20
C ALA A 324 -1.74 11.83 6.02
N ASN A 325 -0.55 11.21 6.03
CA ASN A 325 0.44 11.28 4.95
C ASN A 325 0.55 9.96 4.16
N LEU A 326 0.15 8.83 4.74
CA LEU A 326 0.34 7.50 4.14
C LEU A 326 -0.89 6.91 3.44
N THR A 327 -2.04 7.58 3.53
CA THR A 327 -3.28 7.10 2.90
C THR A 327 -3.51 7.74 1.55
N THR A 328 -4.03 6.93 0.64
CA THR A 328 -4.51 7.33 -0.68
C THR A 328 -6.00 6.97 -0.72
N PRO A 329 -6.90 7.87 -0.26
CA PRO A 329 -8.33 7.58 -0.30
C PRO A 329 -8.82 7.42 -1.74
N ASP A 330 -9.99 6.82 -1.97
CA ASP A 330 -10.55 6.59 -3.32
C ASP A 330 -9.62 5.73 -4.21
N ILE A 331 -9.17 4.60 -3.66
CA ILE A 331 -8.61 3.50 -4.45
C ILE A 331 -9.75 2.58 -4.82
N LYS A 332 -9.84 2.25 -6.11
CA LYS A 332 -10.88 1.40 -6.66
C LYS A 332 -10.41 -0.04 -6.71
N TRP A 333 -11.19 -0.96 -6.15
CA TRP A 333 -10.88 -2.39 -6.16
C TRP A 333 -11.26 -2.99 -7.51
N LEU A 334 -10.26 -3.30 -8.34
CA LEU A 334 -10.46 -3.83 -9.69
C LEU A 334 -10.74 -5.36 -9.68
N GLY A 335 -10.05 -6.07 -8.80
CA GLY A 335 -10.12 -7.53 -8.67
C GLY A 335 -8.88 -8.11 -8.01
N ILE A 336 -8.69 -9.43 -7.98
CA ILE A 336 -9.71 -10.44 -8.30
C ILE A 336 -10.74 -10.44 -7.17
N ARG A 337 -12.01 -10.28 -7.52
CA ARG A 337 -13.10 -10.33 -6.52
C ARG A 337 -13.63 -11.76 -6.37
N PRO A 338 -14.21 -12.11 -5.22
CA PRO A 338 -14.95 -13.36 -5.04
C PRO A 338 -16.01 -13.59 -6.14
N SER A 339 -16.76 -12.56 -6.54
CA SER A 339 -17.73 -12.64 -7.65
C SER A 339 -17.09 -12.95 -9.01
N ASP A 340 -15.82 -12.55 -9.20
CA ASP A 340 -15.10 -12.81 -10.45
C ASP A 340 -14.78 -14.30 -10.63
N LEU A 341 -14.62 -15.04 -9.52
CA LEU A 341 -14.33 -16.48 -9.57
C LEU A 341 -15.40 -17.22 -10.36
N ASP A 342 -16.67 -16.90 -10.10
CA ASP A 342 -17.81 -17.49 -10.79
C ASP A 342 -18.07 -16.83 -12.16
N LYS A 343 -17.97 -15.50 -12.25
CA LYS A 343 -18.20 -14.75 -13.51
C LYS A 343 -17.27 -15.20 -14.63
N TYR A 344 -15.98 -15.41 -14.33
CA TYR A 344 -14.98 -15.85 -15.31
C TYR A 344 -14.77 -17.37 -15.31
N LYS A 345 -15.60 -18.12 -14.56
CA LYS A 345 -15.56 -19.59 -14.46
C LYS A 345 -14.17 -20.13 -14.11
N ILE A 346 -13.46 -19.48 -13.18
CA ILE A 346 -12.13 -19.90 -12.75
C ILE A 346 -12.19 -21.36 -12.25
N PRO A 347 -11.36 -22.27 -12.77
CA PRO A 347 -11.41 -23.69 -12.44
C PRO A 347 -11.35 -23.95 -10.94
N GLU A 348 -12.17 -24.88 -10.44
CA GLU A 348 -12.21 -25.23 -9.00
C GLU A 348 -10.86 -25.70 -8.46
N GLN A 349 -10.04 -26.34 -9.30
CA GLN A 349 -8.67 -26.76 -8.95
C GLN A 349 -7.74 -25.58 -8.60
N CYS A 350 -8.04 -24.37 -9.08
CA CYS A 350 -7.30 -23.15 -8.76
C CYS A 350 -7.93 -22.37 -7.60
N ARG A 351 -9.08 -22.83 -7.07
CA ARG A 351 -9.75 -22.27 -5.90
C ARG A 351 -9.30 -23.06 -4.66
N LEU A 352 -8.59 -22.38 -3.78
CA LEU A 352 -8.09 -22.99 -2.55
C LEU A 352 -9.14 -22.88 -1.44
N PRO A 353 -9.29 -23.90 -0.58
CA PRO A 353 -10.13 -23.78 0.60
C PRO A 353 -9.53 -22.74 1.56
N MET A 354 -10.39 -21.94 2.17
CA MET A 354 -9.98 -20.98 3.21
C MET A 354 -9.60 -21.71 4.50
N THR A 355 -8.55 -21.22 5.16
CA THR A 355 -8.19 -21.68 6.51
C THR A 355 -9.12 -21.07 7.56
N GLU A 356 -9.14 -21.64 8.77
CA GLU A 356 -9.90 -21.06 9.89
C GLU A 356 -9.48 -19.62 10.21
N GLN A 357 -8.17 -19.34 10.07
CA GLN A 357 -7.62 -18.00 10.25
C GLN A 357 -8.10 -17.02 9.17
N ASP A 358 -8.22 -17.46 7.92
CA ASP A 358 -8.77 -16.66 6.83
C ASP A 358 -10.23 -16.30 7.12
N ILE A 359 -11.05 -17.28 7.51
CA ILE A 359 -12.47 -17.08 7.84
C ILE A 359 -12.62 -16.12 9.01
N LYS A 360 -11.79 -16.27 10.05
CA LYS A 360 -11.78 -15.35 11.19
C LYS A 360 -11.43 -13.93 10.74
N THR A 361 -10.38 -13.77 9.94
CA THR A 361 -9.95 -12.47 9.42
C THR A 361 -11.04 -11.82 8.57
N GLY A 362 -11.73 -12.59 7.73
CA GLY A 362 -12.87 -12.09 6.94
C GLY A 362 -14.04 -11.61 7.80
N LYS A 363 -14.36 -12.33 8.88
CA LYS A 363 -15.38 -11.91 9.85
C LYS A 363 -14.95 -10.66 10.63
N ASP A 364 -13.70 -10.60 11.06
CA ASP A 364 -13.15 -9.44 11.75
C ASP A 364 -13.21 -8.19 10.84
N LEU A 365 -12.89 -8.34 9.54
CA LEU A 365 -13.00 -7.27 8.55
C LEU A 365 -14.44 -6.80 8.32
N LEU A 366 -15.42 -7.70 8.31
CA LEU A 366 -16.84 -7.33 8.22
C LEU A 366 -17.30 -6.44 9.38
N GLU A 367 -16.64 -6.53 10.53
CA GLU A 367 -16.95 -5.69 11.69
C GLU A 367 -16.31 -4.29 11.63
N GLU A 368 -15.34 -4.07 10.75
CA GLU A 368 -14.63 -2.79 10.63
C GLU A 368 -15.48 -1.71 9.95
N ASP A 369 -15.43 -0.49 10.48
CA ASP A 369 -16.26 0.63 10.02
C ASP A 369 -15.99 1.03 8.56
N PHE A 370 -14.74 0.92 8.10
CA PHE A 370 -14.37 1.24 6.72
C PHE A 370 -14.93 0.24 5.70
N VAL A 371 -15.12 -1.03 6.10
CA VAL A 371 -15.78 -2.04 5.27
C VAL A 371 -17.28 -1.80 5.26
N LYS A 372 -17.89 -1.58 6.44
CA LYS A 372 -19.33 -1.33 6.60
C LYS A 372 -19.82 -0.13 5.80
N LYS A 373 -18.97 0.87 5.58
CA LYS A 373 -19.27 2.05 4.73
C LYS A 373 -19.49 1.68 3.26
N ASN A 374 -18.80 0.65 2.75
CA ASN A 374 -18.85 0.24 1.36
C ASN A 374 -19.70 -1.04 1.21
N PRO A 375 -21.01 -0.94 0.88
CA PRO A 375 -21.89 -2.10 0.83
C PRO A 375 -21.42 -3.16 -0.17
N ALA A 376 -20.80 -2.74 -1.28
CA ALA A 376 -20.25 -3.67 -2.26
C ALA A 376 -19.05 -4.48 -1.70
N TRP A 377 -18.23 -3.90 -0.81
CA TRP A 377 -17.15 -4.64 -0.14
C TRP A 377 -17.72 -5.66 0.85
N VAL A 378 -18.79 -5.29 1.55
CA VAL A 378 -19.52 -6.19 2.46
C VAL A 378 -20.13 -7.37 1.69
N GLU A 379 -20.72 -7.13 0.52
CA GLU A 379 -21.29 -8.18 -0.32
C GLU A 379 -20.22 -9.18 -0.78
N GLU A 380 -19.09 -8.69 -1.29
CA GLU A 380 -17.97 -9.55 -1.72
C GLU A 380 -17.36 -10.34 -0.56
N LEU A 381 -17.17 -9.72 0.62
CA LEU A 381 -16.68 -10.42 1.81
C LEU A 381 -17.66 -11.48 2.31
N ASN A 382 -18.95 -11.18 2.33
CA ASN A 382 -19.97 -12.15 2.69
C ASN A 382 -19.98 -13.34 1.71
N LEU A 383 -19.83 -13.08 0.42
CA LEU A 383 -19.69 -14.12 -0.60
C LEU A 383 -18.44 -14.97 -0.35
N MET A 384 -17.30 -14.34 -0.03
CA MET A 384 -16.04 -15.03 0.30
C MET A 384 -16.18 -15.94 1.53
N VAL A 385 -16.76 -15.43 2.63
CA VAL A 385 -16.97 -16.20 3.87
C VAL A 385 -17.99 -17.31 3.69
N LYS A 386 -19.01 -17.12 2.83
CA LYS A 386 -20.03 -18.13 2.52
C LYS A 386 -19.48 -19.26 1.66
N THR A 387 -18.73 -18.94 0.61
CA THR A 387 -18.15 -19.92 -0.31
C THR A 387 -16.95 -20.64 0.30
N LYS A 388 -16.25 -20.00 1.25
CA LYS A 388 -15.02 -20.52 1.89
C LYS A 388 -13.92 -20.87 0.88
N GLN A 389 -13.90 -20.17 -0.24
CA GLN A 389 -12.93 -20.33 -1.31
C GLN A 389 -12.09 -19.05 -1.42
N LYS A 390 -10.80 -19.22 -1.70
CA LYS A 390 -9.87 -18.15 -2.04
C LYS A 390 -9.16 -18.45 -3.35
N ALA A 391 -8.68 -17.43 -4.03
CA ALA A 391 -7.91 -17.59 -5.25
C ALA A 391 -6.79 -16.54 -5.34
N GLU A 392 -5.63 -16.96 -5.81
CA GLU A 392 -4.52 -16.05 -6.13
C GLU A 392 -4.75 -15.41 -7.50
N ILE A 393 -4.14 -14.23 -7.75
CA ILE A 393 -4.15 -13.58 -9.07
C ILE A 393 -3.65 -14.54 -10.17
N GLN A 394 -2.72 -15.42 -9.81
CA GLN A 394 -2.14 -16.41 -10.71
C GLN A 394 -3.15 -17.47 -11.20
N ALA A 395 -4.29 -17.64 -10.52
CA ALA A 395 -5.35 -18.56 -10.96
C ALA A 395 -5.86 -18.24 -12.38
N LEU A 396 -5.79 -16.97 -12.79
CA LEU A 396 -6.12 -16.54 -14.15
C LEU A 396 -5.19 -17.13 -15.22
N SER A 397 -3.97 -17.52 -14.85
CA SER A 397 -3.01 -18.16 -15.76
C SER A 397 -3.47 -19.54 -16.22
N SER A 398 -4.47 -20.14 -15.56
CA SER A 398 -5.06 -21.41 -15.99
C SER A 398 -5.71 -21.34 -17.37
N PHE A 399 -6.19 -20.16 -17.78
CA PHE A 399 -6.71 -19.90 -19.12
C PHE A 399 -5.64 -19.49 -20.15
N GLY A 400 -4.38 -19.41 -19.70
CA GLY A 400 -3.23 -18.94 -20.47
C GLY A 400 -2.45 -17.86 -19.72
N PHE A 401 -1.12 -17.87 -19.87
CA PHE A 401 -0.23 -16.95 -19.14
C PHE A 401 -0.46 -15.45 -19.45
N GLN A 402 -1.05 -15.14 -20.61
CA GLN A 402 -1.41 -13.78 -21.03
C GLN A 402 -2.89 -13.45 -20.81
N TYR A 403 -3.68 -14.34 -20.19
CA TYR A 403 -5.11 -14.08 -19.98
C TYR A 403 -5.37 -12.84 -19.12
N LEU A 404 -4.49 -12.58 -18.14
CA LEU A 404 -4.55 -11.39 -17.28
C LEU A 404 -4.48 -10.09 -18.09
N SER A 405 -3.47 -9.97 -18.97
CA SER A 405 -3.16 -8.77 -19.75
C SER A 405 -4.07 -8.62 -20.98
N GLU A 406 -4.41 -9.73 -21.66
CA GLU A 406 -5.15 -9.72 -22.92
C GLU A 406 -6.67 -9.73 -22.73
N VAL A 407 -7.19 -10.32 -21.64
CA VAL A 407 -8.63 -10.57 -21.50
C VAL A 407 -9.19 -9.97 -20.22
N TYR A 408 -8.67 -10.38 -19.06
CA TYR A 408 -9.28 -10.04 -17.78
C TYR A 408 -9.24 -8.52 -17.50
N LEU A 409 -8.05 -7.91 -17.57
CA LEU A 409 -7.92 -6.47 -17.31
C LEU A 409 -8.68 -5.64 -18.36
N PRO A 410 -8.54 -5.85 -19.69
CA PRO A 410 -9.29 -5.07 -20.67
C PRO A 410 -10.81 -5.17 -20.49
N LEU A 411 -11.34 -6.36 -20.15
CA LEU A 411 -12.77 -6.57 -19.95
C LEU A 411 -13.28 -5.84 -18.70
N LYS A 412 -12.52 -5.90 -17.59
CA LYS A 412 -12.78 -5.12 -16.38
C LYS A 412 -12.79 -3.62 -16.63
N LEU A 413 -11.81 -3.12 -17.38
CA LEU A 413 -11.71 -1.70 -17.73
C LEU A 413 -12.84 -1.25 -18.66
N GLN A 414 -13.25 -2.12 -19.60
CA GLN A 414 -14.36 -1.87 -20.51
C GLN A 414 -15.70 -1.75 -19.77
N GLU A 415 -15.96 -2.65 -18.82
CA GLU A 415 -17.22 -2.71 -18.07
C GLU A 415 -17.28 -1.68 -16.93
N GLN A 416 -16.19 -0.97 -16.66
CA GLN A 416 -16.04 -0.11 -15.48
C GLN A 416 -16.28 -0.88 -14.17
N ASP A 417 -15.87 -2.15 -14.16
CA ASP A 417 -16.20 -3.11 -13.13
C ASP A 417 -15.18 -3.07 -11.99
N TRP A 418 -15.24 -2.02 -11.17
CA TRP A 418 -14.43 -1.81 -9.96
C TRP A 418 -15.30 -1.28 -8.82
N LEU A 419 -14.89 -1.52 -7.58
CA LEU A 419 -15.61 -1.10 -6.36
C LEU A 419 -14.94 0.06 -5.63
#